data_AF-A0AA96Z4D2-F1
#
_entry.id   AF-A0AA96Z4D2-F1
#
_cell.length_a   1.000
_cell.length_b   1.000
_cell.length_c   1.000
_cell.angle_alpha   90.00
_cell.angle_beta   90.00
_cell.angle_gamma   90.00
#
_symmetry.space_group_name_H-M   'P 1'
#
loop_
_entity.id
_entity.type
_entity.pdbx_description
1 polymer ?
#
loop_
_entity_poly.entity_id
_entity_poly.type
_entity_poly.pdbx_seq_one_letter_code
_entity_poly.pdbx_strand_id
1 'polypeptide(L)'
;MKFEMIINYLIKFTVNCLVLLISINSFADNRPGFVCGQFNKNIIEVPGEYVFPFAEYEGYSYFDPRFIENKKGCEANFRVLPMRMSWSDLKPSNEVSNDVKIIEVYAEPLKGNPEKYLSYRKHVYLDMGYLKRKGELYYDEELDLYFTEVTVTIRRSIGHKDDMYFNKKGYYWKEINNEVIFLIECEWLPIDEKYHKCFQYFLIPEIGTKVKFYFDAKELSNSNIMRKKIRIFLLDHVKN
;
A
#
# COMPACT_ATOMS: atom_id res chain seq x y z
N MET A 1 -29.38 56.00 -19.54
CA MET A 1 -30.08 54.81 -20.08
C MET A 1 -29.18 53.77 -20.76
N LYS A 2 -28.62 53.95 -21.96
CA LYS A 2 -27.82 52.88 -22.61
C LYS A 2 -26.52 52.51 -21.87
N PHE A 3 -25.84 53.49 -21.27
CA PHE A 3 -24.54 53.28 -20.61
C PHE A 3 -24.66 52.55 -19.26
N GLU A 4 -25.64 52.93 -18.42
CA GLU A 4 -25.95 52.25 -17.15
C GLU A 4 -26.38 50.79 -17.36
N MET A 5 -27.10 50.53 -18.45
CA MET A 5 -27.53 49.18 -18.80
C MET A 5 -26.35 48.28 -19.16
N ILE A 6 -25.35 48.80 -19.87
CA ILE A 6 -24.12 48.07 -20.24
C ILE A 6 -23.27 47.77 -18.99
N ILE A 7 -23.12 48.74 -18.09
CA ILE A 7 -22.39 48.57 -16.82
C ILE A 7 -23.05 47.49 -15.95
N ASN A 8 -24.38 47.47 -15.87
CA ASN A 8 -25.11 46.48 -15.08
C ASN A 8 -24.95 45.05 -15.64
N TYR A 9 -24.89 44.89 -16.96
CA TYR A 9 -24.58 43.60 -17.60
C TYR A 9 -23.15 43.13 -17.34
N LEU A 10 -22.17 44.04 -17.40
CA LEU A 10 -20.77 43.75 -17.11
C LEU A 10 -20.54 43.33 -15.65
N ILE A 11 -21.23 43.98 -14.70
CA ILE A 11 -21.18 43.61 -13.27
C ILE A 11 -21.80 42.22 -13.06
N LYS A 12 -22.98 41.94 -13.63
CA LYS A 12 -23.60 40.62 -13.52
C LYS A 12 -22.74 39.51 -14.14
N PHE A 13 -22.10 39.79 -15.28
CA PHE A 13 -21.22 38.83 -15.94
C PHE A 13 -19.96 38.53 -15.11
N THR A 14 -19.31 39.56 -14.58
CA THR A 14 -18.11 39.39 -13.73
C THR A 14 -18.43 38.67 -12.42
N VAL A 15 -19.55 38.99 -11.77
CA VAL A 15 -20.01 38.27 -10.56
C VAL A 15 -20.31 36.80 -10.87
N ASN A 16 -20.99 36.48 -11.97
CA ASN A 16 -21.24 35.09 -12.37
C ASN A 16 -19.94 34.33 -12.67
N CYS A 17 -18.98 34.96 -13.35
CA CYS A 17 -17.67 34.34 -13.60
C CYS A 17 -16.90 34.07 -12.30
N LEU A 18 -16.94 35.00 -11.32
CA LEU A 18 -16.33 34.77 -10.00
C LEU A 18 -17.01 33.63 -9.24
N VAL A 19 -18.35 33.57 -9.24
CA VAL A 19 -19.11 32.48 -8.61
C VAL A 19 -18.80 31.13 -9.26
N LEU A 20 -18.68 31.10 -10.59
CA LEU A 20 -18.25 29.91 -11.33
C LEU A 20 -16.84 29.49 -10.92
N LEU A 21 -15.87 30.41 -10.86
CA LEU A 21 -14.49 30.14 -10.44
C LEU A 21 -14.40 29.62 -8.99
N ILE A 22 -15.24 30.12 -8.08
CA ILE A 22 -15.32 29.62 -6.70
C ILE A 22 -15.93 28.21 -6.67
N SER A 23 -16.93 27.93 -7.52
CA SER A 23 -17.56 26.61 -7.61
C SER A 23 -16.62 25.52 -8.13
N ILE A 24 -15.75 25.80 -9.11
CA ILE A 24 -14.77 24.82 -9.60
C ILE A 24 -13.75 24.44 -8.53
N ASN A 25 -13.39 25.37 -7.65
CA ASN A 25 -12.46 25.11 -6.55
C ASN A 25 -13.13 24.36 -5.38
N SER A 26 -14.43 24.54 -5.16
CA SER A 26 -15.17 23.83 -4.11
C SER A 26 -15.67 22.42 -4.53
N PHE A 27 -15.60 22.08 -5.82
CA PHE A 27 -15.80 20.72 -6.33
C PHE A 27 -14.49 19.92 -6.51
N ALA A 28 -13.33 20.50 -6.18
CA ALA A 28 -12.06 19.78 -6.21
C ALA A 28 -11.97 18.70 -5.10
N ASP A 29 -12.84 18.76 -4.09
CA ASP A 29 -12.68 17.95 -2.88
C ASP A 29 -13.06 16.47 -3.04
N ASN A 30 -13.85 16.08 -4.06
CA ASN A 30 -14.13 14.68 -4.40
C ASN A 30 -14.69 14.58 -5.84
N ARG A 31 -13.82 14.49 -6.86
CA ARG A 31 -14.28 14.17 -8.21
C ARG A 31 -14.96 12.78 -8.21
N PRO A 32 -16.19 12.64 -8.74
CA PRO A 32 -16.84 11.34 -8.82
C PRO A 32 -15.95 10.32 -9.54
N GLY A 33 -15.79 9.14 -8.95
CA GLY A 33 -14.95 8.06 -9.50
C GLY A 33 -13.48 8.10 -9.10
N PHE A 34 -13.05 8.99 -8.20
CA PHE A 34 -11.69 9.03 -7.66
C PHE A 34 -11.68 8.97 -6.14
N VAL A 35 -10.58 8.45 -5.58
CA VAL A 35 -10.29 8.42 -4.15
C VAL A 35 -9.03 9.25 -3.93
N CYS A 36 -9.11 10.22 -3.03
CA CYS A 36 -8.06 11.19 -2.78
C CYS A 36 -7.73 11.33 -1.30
N GLY A 37 -6.48 11.65 -0.98
CA GLY A 37 -5.97 11.87 0.37
C GLY A 37 -4.47 12.11 0.38
N GLN A 38 -3.86 12.24 1.56
CA GLN A 38 -2.46 12.66 1.70
C GLN A 38 -1.56 11.58 2.30
N PHE A 39 -0.35 11.47 1.76
CA PHE A 39 0.80 10.87 2.43
C PHE A 39 1.88 11.93 2.65
N ASN A 40 2.15 12.25 3.92
CA ASN A 40 3.17 13.25 4.28
C ASN A 40 3.03 14.57 3.49
N LYS A 41 1.80 15.11 3.42
CA LYS A 41 1.40 16.31 2.64
C LYS A 41 1.40 16.19 1.12
N ASN A 42 1.83 15.06 0.56
CA ASN A 42 1.67 14.79 -0.86
C ASN A 42 0.25 14.29 -1.11
N ILE A 43 -0.49 14.97 -1.99
CA ILE A 43 -1.84 14.56 -2.37
C ILE A 43 -1.72 13.40 -3.35
N ILE A 44 -2.36 12.29 -3.03
CA ILE A 44 -2.49 11.12 -3.89
C ILE A 44 -3.94 11.03 -4.34
N GLU A 45 -4.16 10.93 -5.64
CA GLU A 45 -5.47 10.72 -6.24
C GLU A 45 -5.42 9.52 -7.18
N VAL A 46 -6.21 8.49 -6.91
CA VAL A 46 -6.32 7.28 -7.74
C VAL A 46 -7.76 7.08 -8.22
N PRO A 47 -7.99 6.49 -9.40
CA PRO A 47 -9.33 6.07 -9.79
C PRO A 47 -9.89 5.09 -8.75
N GLY A 48 -11.16 5.27 -8.38
CA GLY A 48 -11.82 4.47 -7.35
C GLY A 48 -11.88 2.98 -7.70
N GLU A 49 -11.81 2.63 -8.98
CA GLU A 49 -11.75 1.25 -9.47
C GLU A 49 -10.54 0.46 -8.97
N TYR A 50 -9.44 1.15 -8.63
CA TYR A 50 -8.27 0.51 -8.05
C TYR A 50 -8.46 0.17 -6.57
N VAL A 51 -9.31 0.91 -5.86
CA VAL A 51 -9.37 0.88 -4.39
C VAL A 51 -10.18 -0.33 -3.95
N PHE A 52 -9.53 -1.23 -3.20
CA PHE A 52 -10.15 -2.44 -2.68
C PHE A 52 -9.56 -2.82 -1.32
N PRO A 53 -10.37 -3.12 -0.29
CA PRO A 53 -11.82 -3.03 -0.28
C PRO A 53 -12.34 -1.59 -0.14
N PHE A 54 -11.58 -0.71 0.53
CA PHE A 54 -11.88 0.71 0.71
C PHE A 54 -10.65 1.42 1.29
N ALA A 55 -10.50 2.72 1.04
CA ALA A 55 -9.45 3.52 1.67
C ALA A 55 -9.76 3.82 3.15
N GLU A 56 -8.75 3.73 4.00
CA GLU A 56 -8.83 4.10 5.41
C GLU A 56 -8.14 5.45 5.62
N TYR A 57 -8.84 6.40 6.22
CA TYR A 57 -8.33 7.73 6.59
C TYR A 57 -8.01 7.79 8.08
N GLU A 58 -7.23 8.79 8.51
CA GLU A 58 -7.01 9.03 9.93
C GLU A 58 -8.33 9.30 10.70
N GLY A 59 -8.43 8.78 11.92
CA GLY A 59 -9.63 8.85 12.75
C GLY A 59 -9.98 7.48 13.36
N TYR A 60 -11.26 7.14 13.35
CA TYR A 60 -11.79 5.86 13.80
C TYR A 60 -11.34 4.71 12.89
N SER A 61 -11.08 3.53 13.46
CA SER A 61 -10.75 2.34 12.68
C SER A 61 -11.98 1.81 11.94
N TYR A 62 -11.80 1.11 10.82
CA TYR A 62 -12.92 0.48 10.10
C TYR A 62 -13.76 -0.52 10.92
N PHE A 63 -13.23 -1.00 12.05
CA PHE A 63 -13.99 -1.83 13.00
C PHE A 63 -14.94 -1.02 13.90
N ASP A 64 -14.80 0.31 13.94
CA ASP A 64 -15.67 1.21 14.70
C ASP A 64 -16.78 1.75 13.77
N PRO A 65 -18.07 1.65 14.15
CA PRO A 65 -19.17 2.17 13.34
C PRO A 65 -19.03 3.65 12.96
N ARG A 66 -18.33 4.45 13.78
CA ARG A 66 -18.05 5.87 13.51
C ARG A 66 -17.01 6.08 12.41
N PHE A 67 -16.43 5.03 11.84
CA PHE A 67 -15.53 5.09 10.69
C PHE A 67 -16.09 5.93 9.53
N ILE A 68 -17.40 5.88 9.31
CA ILE A 68 -18.07 6.66 8.26
C ILE A 68 -17.95 8.17 8.47
N GLU A 69 -17.69 8.61 9.70
CA GLU A 69 -17.54 10.01 10.11
C GLU A 69 -16.11 10.54 9.93
N ASN A 70 -15.15 9.68 9.61
CA ASN A 70 -13.77 10.11 9.36
C ASN A 70 -13.71 11.15 8.24
N LYS A 71 -12.83 12.14 8.38
CA LYS A 71 -12.53 13.11 7.32
C LYS A 71 -12.03 12.36 6.08
N LYS A 72 -12.61 12.66 4.91
CA LYS A 72 -12.22 12.09 3.61
C LYS A 72 -11.90 13.22 2.62
N GLY A 73 -11.33 12.85 1.47
CA GLY A 73 -10.98 13.77 0.39
C GLY A 73 -9.51 14.18 0.43
N CYS A 74 -9.11 15.02 -0.52
CA CYS A 74 -7.71 15.39 -0.75
C CYS A 74 -7.03 16.09 0.44
N GLU A 75 -7.81 16.70 1.33
CA GLU A 75 -7.31 17.35 2.55
C GLU A 75 -7.24 16.40 3.76
N ALA A 76 -7.58 15.13 3.59
CA ALA A 76 -7.52 14.11 4.64
C ALA A 76 -6.26 13.25 4.50
N ASN A 77 -5.65 12.89 5.63
CA ASN A 77 -4.53 11.96 5.63
C ASN A 77 -5.04 10.53 5.47
N PHE A 78 -4.42 9.78 4.57
CA PHE A 78 -4.64 8.34 4.52
C PHE A 78 -3.99 7.67 5.74
N ARG A 79 -4.68 6.68 6.29
CA ARG A 79 -4.08 5.66 7.15
C ARG A 79 -3.58 4.49 6.31
N VAL A 80 -4.39 4.03 5.37
CA VAL A 80 -4.05 2.99 4.38
C VAL A 80 -4.81 3.28 3.08
N LEU A 81 -4.11 3.21 1.95
CA LEU A 81 -4.71 3.14 0.62
C LEU A 81 -4.47 1.73 0.06
N PRO A 82 -5.44 0.82 0.21
CA PRO A 82 -5.36 -0.51 -0.36
C PRO A 82 -5.90 -0.50 -1.79
N MET A 83 -5.19 -1.17 -2.69
CA MET A 83 -5.50 -1.23 -4.10
C MET A 83 -5.36 -2.64 -4.62
N ARG A 84 -6.17 -2.98 -5.61
CA ARG A 84 -6.12 -4.27 -6.31
C ARG A 84 -5.98 -4.04 -7.81
N MET A 85 -5.04 -4.76 -8.40
CA MET A 85 -4.72 -4.61 -9.81
C MET A 85 -4.24 -5.92 -10.43
N SER A 86 -4.45 -6.06 -11.74
CA SER A 86 -3.95 -7.20 -12.50
C SER A 86 -2.44 -7.12 -12.70
N TRP A 87 -1.75 -8.24 -12.57
CA TRP A 87 -0.41 -8.43 -13.11
C TRP A 87 -0.51 -8.89 -14.57
N SER A 88 0.19 -8.30 -15.55
CA SER A 88 1.33 -7.38 -15.44
C SER A 88 1.07 -5.90 -15.77
N ASP A 89 -0.12 -5.57 -16.25
CA ASP A 89 -0.44 -4.23 -16.76
C ASP A 89 -0.80 -3.22 -15.67
N LEU A 90 -1.02 -3.67 -14.44
CA LEU A 90 -1.52 -2.86 -13.33
C LEU A 90 -2.86 -2.17 -13.66
N LYS A 91 -3.75 -2.87 -14.37
CA LYS A 91 -5.13 -2.43 -14.59
C LYS A 91 -5.97 -2.68 -13.33
N PRO A 92 -6.97 -1.85 -13.01
CA PRO A 92 -7.85 -2.12 -11.88
C PRO A 92 -8.53 -3.46 -12.10
N SER A 93 -8.66 -4.26 -11.05
CA SER A 93 -9.38 -5.54 -11.12
C SER A 93 -10.13 -5.80 -9.84
N ASN A 94 -11.45 -5.84 -9.96
CA ASN A 94 -12.36 -6.26 -8.90
C ASN A 94 -12.78 -7.73 -9.05
N GLU A 95 -12.40 -8.38 -10.17
CA GLU A 95 -12.76 -9.75 -10.46
C GLU A 95 -11.78 -10.73 -9.82
N VAL A 96 -12.33 -11.73 -9.14
CA VAL A 96 -11.60 -12.91 -8.68
C VAL A 96 -11.78 -13.98 -9.75
N SER A 97 -11.04 -13.88 -10.84
CA SER A 97 -10.96 -14.94 -11.85
C SER A 97 -9.62 -15.66 -11.74
N ASN A 98 -9.62 -16.97 -12.00
CA ASN A 98 -8.38 -17.77 -11.95
C ASN A 98 -7.38 -17.40 -13.04
N ASP A 99 -7.85 -16.75 -14.11
CA ASP A 99 -7.04 -16.41 -15.29
C ASP A 99 -6.30 -15.08 -15.14
N VAL A 100 -6.77 -14.21 -14.25
CA VAL A 100 -6.15 -12.91 -13.99
C VAL A 100 -5.30 -13.01 -12.73
N LYS A 101 -3.99 -12.89 -12.90
CA LYS A 101 -3.07 -12.78 -11.76
C LYS A 101 -3.31 -11.44 -11.08
N ILE A 102 -3.56 -11.46 -9.78
CA ILE A 102 -3.85 -10.25 -8.99
C ILE A 102 -2.68 -9.94 -8.07
N ILE A 103 -2.36 -8.65 -7.95
CA ILE A 103 -1.55 -8.12 -6.87
C ILE A 103 -2.39 -7.14 -6.05
N GLU A 104 -2.17 -7.15 -4.74
CA GLU A 104 -2.80 -6.20 -3.82
C GLU A 104 -1.73 -5.31 -3.23
N VAL A 105 -1.89 -4.00 -3.37
CA VAL A 105 -0.92 -3.00 -2.97
C VAL A 105 -1.52 -2.19 -1.82
N TYR A 106 -0.77 -2.07 -0.73
CA TYR A 106 -1.15 -1.34 0.46
C TYR A 106 -0.12 -0.22 0.65
N ALA A 107 -0.52 1.00 0.32
CA ALA A 107 0.27 2.20 0.56
C ALA A 107 -0.16 2.83 1.89
N GLU A 108 0.82 3.17 2.73
CA GLU A 108 0.59 3.72 4.06
C GLU A 108 1.61 4.84 4.34
N PRO A 109 1.27 5.84 5.17
CA PRO A 109 2.24 6.82 5.61
C PRO A 109 3.43 6.16 6.31
N LEU A 110 4.64 6.57 5.94
CA LEU A 110 5.85 6.18 6.62
C LEU A 110 5.96 6.94 7.94
N LYS A 111 5.78 6.23 9.05
CA LYS A 111 6.01 6.76 10.39
C LYS A 111 7.41 6.38 10.87
N GLY A 112 8.16 7.35 11.41
CA GLY A 112 9.52 7.14 11.93
C GLY A 112 10.63 7.42 10.92
N ASN A 113 11.83 6.93 11.20
CA ASN A 113 13.01 7.17 10.36
C ASN A 113 13.03 6.24 9.12
N PRO A 114 13.00 6.77 7.88
CA PRO A 114 13.06 5.98 6.65
C PRO A 114 14.29 5.07 6.54
N GLU A 115 15.48 5.58 6.88
CA GLU A 115 16.77 4.87 6.76
C GLU A 115 16.83 3.62 7.65
N LYS A 116 16.11 3.64 8.78
CA LYS A 116 16.11 2.55 9.76
C LYS A 116 14.89 1.63 9.65
N TYR A 117 13.91 1.99 8.85
CA TYR A 117 12.63 1.28 8.84
C TYR A 117 12.78 -0.17 8.37
N LEU A 118 13.42 -0.38 7.22
CA LEU A 118 13.58 -1.70 6.62
C LEU A 118 14.59 -2.56 7.40
N SER A 119 15.67 -1.97 7.90
CA SER A 119 16.62 -2.69 8.76
C SER A 119 15.99 -3.13 10.09
N TYR A 120 15.19 -2.27 10.72
CA TYR A 120 14.41 -2.64 11.91
C TYR A 120 13.40 -3.75 11.58
N ARG A 121 12.68 -3.65 10.47
CA ARG A 121 11.74 -4.70 10.05
C ARG A 121 12.45 -6.03 9.76
N LYS A 122 13.64 -6.00 9.14
CA LYS A 122 14.51 -7.19 8.95
C LYS A 122 14.82 -7.83 10.30
N HIS A 123 15.28 -7.04 11.26
CA HIS A 123 15.56 -7.53 12.62
C HIS A 123 14.32 -8.14 13.30
N VAL A 124 13.16 -7.49 13.17
CA VAL A 124 11.90 -8.02 13.70
C VAL A 124 11.56 -9.37 13.08
N TYR A 125 11.73 -9.53 11.77
CA TYR A 125 11.42 -10.78 11.06
C TYR A 125 12.36 -11.91 11.44
N LEU A 126 13.67 -11.63 11.44
CA LEU A 126 14.69 -12.66 11.52
C LEU A 126 15.06 -13.03 12.96
N ASP A 127 15.17 -12.05 13.85
CA ASP A 127 15.89 -12.23 15.12
C ASP A 127 15.01 -11.93 16.35
N MET A 128 13.97 -11.12 16.21
CA MET A 128 13.14 -10.71 17.36
C MET A 128 12.13 -11.80 17.78
N GLY A 129 12.31 -12.34 18.99
CA GLY A 129 11.35 -13.18 19.69
C GLY A 129 11.92 -14.55 20.07
N TYR A 130 11.76 -14.93 21.34
CA TYR A 130 12.36 -16.16 21.92
C TYR A 130 11.83 -17.47 21.31
N LEU A 131 10.66 -17.44 20.67
CA LEU A 131 10.04 -18.60 20.01
C LEU A 131 10.50 -18.79 18.56
N LYS A 132 11.35 -17.90 18.05
CA LYS A 132 11.87 -17.95 16.68
C LYS A 132 13.13 -18.78 16.60
N ARG A 133 13.21 -19.58 15.56
CA ARG A 133 14.42 -20.28 15.14
C ARG A 133 14.72 -19.87 13.71
N LYS A 134 15.84 -19.18 13.54
CA LYS A 134 16.37 -18.77 12.24
C LYS A 134 17.17 -19.94 11.66
N GLY A 135 16.89 -20.27 10.41
CA GLY A 135 17.64 -21.25 9.64
C GLY A 135 18.97 -20.69 9.15
N GLU A 136 19.59 -21.43 8.24
CA GLU A 136 20.81 -20.97 7.59
C GLU A 136 20.53 -19.77 6.68
N LEU A 137 21.55 -18.93 6.51
CA LEU A 137 21.54 -17.79 5.60
C LEU A 137 22.12 -18.23 4.27
N TYR A 138 21.40 -17.97 3.18
CA TYR A 138 21.92 -18.18 1.82
C TYR A 138 21.73 -16.97 0.93
N TYR A 139 22.46 -16.95 -0.18
CA TYR A 139 22.29 -15.99 -1.26
C TYR A 139 21.76 -16.73 -2.49
N ASP A 140 20.58 -16.35 -2.93
CA ASP A 140 19.95 -16.84 -4.15
C ASP A 140 20.49 -16.03 -5.34
N GLU A 141 21.38 -16.63 -6.13
CA GLU A 141 22.03 -15.97 -7.26
C GLU A 141 21.06 -15.68 -8.41
N GLU A 142 20.03 -16.51 -8.60
CA GLU A 142 19.04 -16.33 -9.67
C GLU A 142 18.13 -15.15 -9.38
N LEU A 143 17.70 -15.02 -8.12
CA LEU A 143 16.88 -13.90 -7.67
C LEU A 143 17.70 -12.66 -7.33
N ASP A 144 19.01 -12.82 -7.12
CA ASP A 144 19.93 -11.79 -6.65
C ASP A 144 19.53 -11.26 -5.25
N LEU A 145 19.13 -12.16 -4.35
CA LEU A 145 18.58 -11.89 -3.01
C LEU A 145 19.21 -12.75 -1.92
N TYR A 146 19.38 -12.19 -0.72
CA TYR A 146 19.58 -13.00 0.47
C TYR A 146 18.30 -13.70 0.87
N PHE A 147 18.42 -14.86 1.52
CA PHE A 147 17.30 -15.54 2.14
C PHE A 147 17.66 -16.28 3.42
N THR A 148 16.66 -16.42 4.29
CA THR A 148 16.66 -17.45 5.33
C THR A 148 15.23 -17.93 5.64
N GLU A 149 15.10 -19.16 6.12
CA GLU A 149 13.85 -19.64 6.72
C GLU A 149 13.79 -19.26 8.19
N VAL A 150 12.61 -18.88 8.68
CA VAL A 150 12.38 -18.69 10.12
C VAL A 150 11.16 -19.50 10.52
N THR A 151 11.34 -20.30 11.57
CA THR A 151 10.25 -21.07 12.18
C THR A 151 9.87 -20.43 13.50
N VAL A 152 8.58 -20.15 13.68
CA VAL A 152 7.99 -19.66 14.92
C VAL A 152 7.22 -20.81 15.56
N THR A 153 7.54 -21.14 16.80
CA THR A 153 6.76 -22.10 17.58
C THR A 153 5.52 -21.40 18.15
N ILE A 154 4.33 -21.90 17.87
CA ILE A 154 3.08 -21.34 18.40
C ILE A 154 2.41 -22.41 19.27
N ARG A 155 2.11 -22.05 20.52
CA ARG A 155 1.32 -22.87 21.43
C ARG A 155 -0.14 -22.49 21.29
N ARG A 156 -0.99 -23.45 20.93
CA ARG A 156 -2.44 -23.29 20.96
C ARG A 156 -2.99 -24.21 22.05
N SER A 157 -3.58 -23.61 23.07
CA SER A 157 -4.37 -24.35 24.05
C SER A 157 -5.82 -24.34 23.57
N ILE A 158 -6.31 -25.47 23.07
CA ILE A 158 -7.72 -25.66 22.72
C ILE A 158 -8.28 -26.67 23.72
N GLY A 159 -9.06 -26.18 24.69
CA GLY A 159 -9.54 -26.99 25.81
C GLY A 159 -8.40 -27.46 26.72
N HIS A 160 -8.29 -28.77 26.95
CA HIS A 160 -7.25 -29.41 27.79
C HIS A 160 -6.06 -29.99 26.99
N LYS A 161 -5.98 -29.74 25.68
CA LYS A 161 -4.84 -30.17 24.86
C LYS A 161 -4.00 -28.96 24.46
N ASP A 162 -2.71 -29.06 24.78
CA ASP A 162 -1.69 -28.16 24.25
C ASP A 162 -1.17 -28.74 22.92
N ASP A 163 -1.62 -28.15 21.82
CA ASP A 163 -1.08 -28.45 20.49
C ASP A 163 -0.01 -27.42 20.15
N MET A 164 1.15 -27.93 19.71
CA MET A 164 2.27 -27.11 19.28
C MET A 164 2.37 -27.18 17.76
N TYR A 165 2.21 -26.05 17.09
CA TYR A 165 2.37 -25.98 15.64
C TYR A 165 3.48 -24.99 15.27
N PHE A 166 4.14 -25.29 14.16
CA PHE A 166 5.24 -24.48 13.63
C PHE A 166 4.72 -23.63 12.48
N ASN A 167 4.92 -22.32 12.59
CA ASN A 167 4.70 -21.41 11.47
C ASN A 167 6.05 -21.14 10.82
N LYS A 168 6.23 -21.65 9.60
CA LYS A 168 7.44 -21.44 8.80
C LYS A 168 7.22 -20.28 7.83
N LYS A 169 8.20 -19.39 7.74
CA LYS A 169 8.24 -18.29 6.77
C LYS A 169 9.59 -18.25 6.07
N GLY A 170 9.55 -17.96 4.78
CA GLY A 170 10.74 -17.66 3.98
C GLY A 170 10.92 -16.15 3.92
N TYR A 171 12.11 -15.66 4.19
CA TYR A 171 12.41 -14.24 4.15
C TYR A 171 13.48 -13.96 3.13
N TYR A 172 13.16 -13.17 2.10
CA TYR A 172 14.14 -12.67 1.13
C TYR A 172 14.40 -11.18 1.35
N TRP A 173 15.60 -10.69 1.01
CA TRP A 173 15.85 -9.25 0.97
C TRP A 173 16.97 -8.86 0.02
N LYS A 174 16.91 -7.62 -0.44
CA LYS A 174 18.01 -6.97 -1.18
C LYS A 174 18.73 -6.01 -0.26
N GLU A 175 20.06 -6.09 -0.28
CA GLU A 175 20.95 -5.17 0.43
C GLU A 175 21.94 -4.57 -0.57
N ILE A 176 22.13 -3.25 -0.53
CA ILE A 176 23.11 -2.52 -1.36
C ILE A 176 23.81 -1.54 -0.43
N ASN A 177 25.15 -1.55 -0.41
CA ASN A 177 25.95 -0.68 0.49
C ASN A 177 25.48 -0.73 1.96
N ASN A 178 25.16 -1.93 2.45
CA ASN A 178 24.62 -2.21 3.79
C ASN A 178 23.24 -1.59 4.09
N GLU A 179 22.53 -1.11 3.07
CA GLU A 179 21.16 -0.61 3.17
C GLU A 179 20.17 -1.64 2.64
N VAL A 180 19.16 -1.96 3.45
CA VAL A 180 18.08 -2.88 3.05
C VAL A 180 17.11 -2.13 2.14
N ILE A 181 17.04 -2.52 0.87
CA ILE A 181 16.22 -1.84 -0.15
C ILE A 181 14.77 -2.30 -0.14
N PHE A 182 14.55 -3.60 0.08
CA PHE A 182 13.22 -4.19 0.26
C PHE A 182 13.33 -5.55 0.97
N LEU A 183 12.21 -5.98 1.54
CA LEU A 183 12.04 -7.28 2.20
C LEU A 183 10.90 -8.05 1.52
N ILE A 184 11.00 -9.37 1.45
CA ILE A 184 9.91 -10.25 1.03
C ILE A 184 9.69 -11.27 2.14
N GLU A 185 8.43 -11.44 2.55
CA GLU A 185 7.99 -12.49 3.46
C GLU A 185 7.09 -13.45 2.69
N CYS A 186 7.46 -14.73 2.61
CA CYS A 186 6.67 -15.78 1.98
C CYS A 186 6.10 -16.73 3.04
N GLU A 187 4.80 -17.04 2.94
CA GLU A 187 4.10 -17.92 3.86
C GLU A 187 4.15 -19.38 3.38
N TRP A 188 4.67 -20.25 4.24
CA TRP A 188 4.68 -21.69 4.00
C TRP A 188 3.29 -22.29 4.22
N LEU A 189 2.84 -23.12 3.30
CA LEU A 189 1.64 -23.93 3.44
C LEU A 189 2.05 -25.36 3.81
N PRO A 190 1.81 -25.83 5.05
CA PRO A 190 2.26 -27.16 5.49
C PRO A 190 1.67 -28.31 4.68
N ILE A 191 0.41 -28.18 4.23
CA ILE A 191 -0.30 -29.23 3.49
C ILE A 191 0.34 -29.50 2.13
N ASP A 192 0.75 -28.43 1.44
CA ASP A 192 1.32 -28.49 0.10
C ASP A 192 2.86 -28.51 0.11
N GLU A 193 3.47 -28.45 1.30
CA GLU A 193 4.91 -28.34 1.53
C GLU A 193 5.60 -27.31 0.61
N LYS A 194 4.98 -26.13 0.47
CA LYS A 194 5.51 -25.05 -0.38
C LYS A 194 5.11 -23.67 0.10
N TYR A 195 5.87 -22.67 -0.34
CA TYR A 195 5.44 -21.28 -0.26
C TYR A 195 4.30 -21.03 -1.26
N HIS A 196 3.20 -20.41 -0.80
CA HIS A 196 2.01 -20.19 -1.63
C HIS A 196 1.74 -18.71 -1.91
N LYS A 197 2.13 -17.82 -1.01
CA LYS A 197 2.01 -16.38 -1.19
C LYS A 197 3.16 -15.63 -0.54
N CYS A 198 3.43 -14.44 -1.07
CA CYS A 198 4.48 -13.57 -0.57
C CYS A 198 3.97 -12.12 -0.41
N PHE A 199 4.61 -11.40 0.50
CA PHE A 199 4.43 -9.97 0.71
C PHE A 199 5.77 -9.27 0.59
N GLN A 200 5.88 -8.30 -0.31
CA GLN A 200 7.06 -7.46 -0.42
C GLN A 200 6.82 -6.08 0.20
N TYR A 201 7.83 -5.60 0.92
CA TYR A 201 7.84 -4.34 1.66
C TYR A 201 8.95 -3.45 1.11
N PHE A 202 8.62 -2.23 0.74
CA PHE A 202 9.58 -1.22 0.31
C PHE A 202 9.10 0.19 0.66
N LEU A 203 9.97 1.18 0.48
CA LEU A 203 9.68 2.58 0.75
C LEU A 203 9.63 3.41 -0.53
N ILE A 204 8.85 4.48 -0.50
CA ILE A 204 8.89 5.59 -1.45
C ILE A 204 9.10 6.87 -0.64
N PRO A 205 10.37 7.18 -0.26
CA PRO A 205 10.67 8.30 0.62
C PRO A 205 10.23 9.66 0.06
N GLU A 206 10.21 9.80 -1.27
CA GLU A 206 9.81 11.02 -1.99
C GLU A 206 8.43 11.50 -1.58
N ILE A 207 7.51 10.56 -1.31
CA ILE A 207 6.14 10.84 -0.87
C ILE A 207 5.89 10.35 0.56
N GLY A 208 6.96 10.10 1.33
CA GLY A 208 6.87 9.65 2.73
C GLY A 208 5.97 8.42 2.91
N THR A 209 6.06 7.45 2.00
CA THR A 209 5.16 6.29 1.95
C THR A 209 5.92 4.98 2.15
N LYS A 210 5.34 4.05 2.90
CA LYS A 210 5.75 2.65 2.90
C LYS A 210 4.72 1.85 2.11
N VAL A 211 5.18 0.86 1.36
CA VAL A 211 4.34 0.03 0.51
C VAL A 211 4.55 -1.43 0.89
N LYS A 212 3.43 -2.13 1.11
CA LYS A 212 3.37 -3.58 1.20
C LYS A 212 2.56 -4.06 0.00
N PHE A 213 3.03 -5.06 -0.73
CA PHE A 213 2.18 -5.69 -1.75
C PHE A 213 2.24 -7.20 -1.71
N TYR A 214 1.11 -7.82 -2.03
CA TYR A 214 0.88 -9.26 -2.10
C TYR A 214 1.06 -9.76 -3.53
N PHE A 215 1.61 -10.98 -3.67
CA PHE A 215 1.67 -11.74 -4.91
C PHE A 215 1.76 -13.25 -4.63
N ASP A 216 1.40 -14.09 -5.60
CA ASP A 216 1.58 -15.55 -5.54
C ASP A 216 3.07 -15.89 -5.51
N ALA A 217 3.47 -16.85 -4.68
CA ALA A 217 4.88 -17.24 -4.54
C ALA A 217 5.52 -17.70 -5.87
N LYS A 218 4.74 -18.19 -6.84
CA LYS A 218 5.21 -18.53 -8.19
C LYS A 218 5.75 -17.32 -8.96
N GLU A 219 5.36 -16.11 -8.57
CA GLU A 219 5.80 -14.85 -9.19
C GLU A 219 7.00 -14.22 -8.48
N LEU A 220 7.69 -14.95 -7.59
CA LEU A 220 8.83 -14.42 -6.84
C LEU A 220 9.93 -13.84 -7.72
N SER A 221 10.22 -14.46 -8.86
CA SER A 221 11.18 -13.95 -9.86
C SER A 221 10.76 -12.60 -10.47
N ASN A 222 9.46 -12.32 -10.53
CA ASN A 222 8.91 -11.07 -11.06
C ASN A 222 8.77 -9.96 -9.99
N SER A 223 9.00 -10.28 -8.72
CA SER A 223 8.72 -9.39 -7.58
C SER A 223 9.46 -8.04 -7.65
N ASN A 224 10.72 -8.03 -8.11
CA ASN A 224 11.47 -6.79 -8.30
C ASN A 224 10.89 -5.91 -9.42
N ILE A 225 10.39 -6.51 -10.49
CA ILE A 225 9.72 -5.79 -11.60
C ILE A 225 8.38 -5.22 -11.10
N MET A 226 7.60 -6.03 -10.37
CA MET A 226 6.36 -5.58 -9.73
C MET A 226 6.61 -4.35 -8.84
N ARG A 227 7.60 -4.42 -7.94
CA ARG A 227 7.98 -3.31 -7.06
C ARG A 227 8.26 -2.02 -7.85
N LYS A 228 9.06 -2.12 -8.93
CA LYS A 228 9.40 -0.95 -9.77
C LYS A 228 8.16 -0.35 -10.43
N LYS A 229 7.28 -1.19 -11.00
CA LYS A 229 6.03 -0.72 -11.62
C LYS A 229 5.07 -0.09 -10.61
N ILE A 230 4.90 -0.70 -9.43
CA ILE A 230 4.07 -0.14 -8.35
C ILE A 230 4.60 1.22 -7.89
N ARG A 231 5.92 1.35 -7.75
CA ARG A 231 6.55 2.63 -7.39
C ARG A 231 6.24 3.72 -8.41
N ILE A 232 6.41 3.44 -9.70
CA ILE A 232 6.09 4.38 -10.78
C ILE A 232 4.60 4.73 -10.73
N PHE A 233 3.73 3.72 -10.67
CA PHE A 233 2.29 3.92 -10.57
C PHE A 233 1.91 4.87 -9.42
N LEU A 234 2.44 4.66 -8.21
CA LEU A 234 2.14 5.53 -7.07
C LEU A 234 2.65 6.96 -7.25
N LEU A 235 3.83 7.14 -7.86
CA LEU A 235 4.40 8.45 -8.14
C LEU A 235 3.62 9.21 -9.23
N ASP A 236 3.11 8.49 -10.24
CA ASP A 236 2.30 9.08 -11.33
C ASP A 236 0.92 9.58 -10.83
N HIS A 237 0.46 9.09 -9.68
CA HIS A 237 -0.81 9.47 -9.05
C HIS A 237 -0.64 10.54 -7.94
N VAL A 238 0.56 11.10 -7.80
CA VAL A 238 0.79 12.28 -6.97
C VAL A 238 0.27 13.50 -7.72
N LYS A 239 -0.61 14.29 -7.09
CA LYS A 239 -1.03 15.58 -7.64
C LYS A 239 0.01 16.65 -7.32
N ASN A 240 0.40 17.40 -8.35
CA ASN A 240 1.18 18.63 -8.25
C ASN A 240 0.28 19.83 -7.96
#